data_AF-A0A4Y8Y425-F1
#
_entry.id   AF-A0A4Y8Y425-F1
#
_cell.length_a   1.000
_cell.length_b   1.000
_cell.length_c   1.000
_cell.angle_alpha   90.00
_cell.angle_beta   90.00
_cell.angle_gamma   90.00
#
_symmetry.space_group_name_H-M   'P 1'
#
loop_
_entity.id
_entity.type
_entity.pdbx_description
1 polymer ?
#
loop_
_entity_poly.entity_id
_entity_poly.type
_entity_poly.pdbx_seq_one_letter_code
_entity_poly.pdbx_strand_id
1 'polypeptide(L)'
;MSGMTLAEALALLRSAGAQVSHHELGPLTSGTELQALGLDSVQLLEMIAVAEHDIGLRLPDEAFGRVRTVGDLCELLMAAAPERQAGAR
;
A
#
# COMPACT_ATOMS: atom_id res chain seq x y z
N MET A 1 -10.92 12.04 -15.06
CA MET A 1 -9.95 11.04 -15.53
C MET A 1 -9.27 10.54 -14.29
N SER A 2 -9.44 9.26 -13.98
CA SER A 2 -9.57 8.81 -12.60
C SER A 2 -8.22 8.66 -11.89
N GLY A 3 -8.15 9.15 -10.65
CA GLY A 3 -7.08 8.80 -9.71
C GLY A 3 -7.01 7.29 -9.46
N MET A 4 -6.00 6.86 -8.71
CA MET A 4 -5.78 5.46 -8.37
C MET A 4 -7.07 4.81 -7.83
N THR A 5 -7.40 3.64 -8.34
CA THR A 5 -8.53 2.82 -7.88
C THR A 5 -8.12 1.87 -6.76
N LEU A 6 -9.09 1.37 -5.99
CA LEU A 6 -8.84 0.38 -4.93
C LEU A 6 -8.15 -0.87 -5.46
N ALA A 7 -8.52 -1.32 -6.67
CA ALA A 7 -7.90 -2.49 -7.29
C ALA A 7 -6.42 -2.25 -7.62
N GLU A 8 -6.06 -1.05 -8.09
CA GLU A 8 -4.67 -0.66 -8.33
C GLU A 8 -3.88 -0.53 -7.03
N ALA A 9 -4.48 0.07 -5.99
CA ALA A 9 -3.85 0.18 -4.67
C ALA A 9 -3.58 -1.20 -4.06
N LEU A 10 -4.55 -2.13 -4.15
CA LEU A 10 -4.38 -3.52 -3.71
C LEU A 10 -3.30 -4.26 -4.51
N ALA A 11 -3.24 -4.05 -5.82
CA ALA A 11 -2.21 -4.65 -6.67
C ALA A 11 -0.81 -4.12 -6.31
N LEU A 12 -0.69 -2.81 -6.05
CA LEU A 12 0.53 -2.18 -5.58
C LEU A 12 1.00 -2.76 -4.25
N LEU A 13 0.10 -2.80 -3.24
CA LEU A 13 0.43 -3.36 -1.92
C LEU A 13 0.81 -4.84 -2.01
N ARG A 14 0.16 -5.61 -2.89
CA ARG A 14 0.54 -7.00 -3.15
C ARG A 14 1.94 -7.12 -3.72
N SER A 15 2.27 -6.29 -4.71
CA SER A 15 3.60 -6.25 -5.30
C SER A 15 4.67 -5.87 -4.27
N ALA A 16 4.41 -4.80 -3.49
CA ALA A 16 5.31 -4.34 -2.44
C ALA A 16 5.50 -5.38 -1.34
N GLY A 17 4.42 -5.99 -0.87
CA GLY A 17 4.48 -7.02 0.17
C GLY A 17 5.27 -8.25 -0.28
N ALA A 18 5.15 -8.63 -1.55
CA ALA A 18 5.88 -9.77 -2.11
C ALA A 18 7.40 -9.51 -2.24
N GLN A 19 7.83 -8.23 -2.28
CA GLN A 19 9.24 -7.87 -2.33
C GLN A 19 9.92 -7.96 -0.95
N VAL A 20 9.16 -7.75 0.12
CA VAL A 20 9.69 -7.66 1.50
C VAL A 20 9.40 -8.90 2.34
N SER A 21 8.38 -9.68 1.97
CA SER A 21 8.03 -10.91 2.68
C SER A 21 8.79 -12.11 2.14
N HIS A 22 9.27 -12.95 3.06
CA HIS A 22 9.86 -14.26 2.75
C HIS A 22 8.83 -15.41 2.83
N HIS A 23 7.57 -15.12 3.12
CA HIS A 23 6.47 -16.08 3.21
C HIS A 23 5.29 -15.62 2.33
N GLU A 24 4.31 -16.52 2.13
CA GLU A 24 3.07 -16.11 1.47
C GLU A 24 2.33 -15.09 2.34
N LEU A 25 1.96 -13.96 1.74
CA LEU A 25 1.11 -12.97 2.39
C LEU A 25 -0.29 -13.54 2.59
N GLY A 26 -0.90 -13.18 3.71
CA GLY A 26 -2.33 -13.37 3.90
C GLY A 26 -3.18 -12.71 2.80
N PRO A 27 -4.51 -12.96 2.79
CA PRO A 27 -5.40 -12.39 1.80
C PRO A 27 -5.40 -10.86 1.86
N LEU A 28 -4.84 -10.19 0.85
CA LEU A 28 -4.90 -8.73 0.69
C LEU A 28 -6.27 -8.31 0.15
N THR A 29 -7.21 -8.09 1.06
CA THR A 29 -8.54 -7.54 0.78
C THR A 29 -8.76 -6.32 1.66
N SER A 30 -9.66 -5.41 1.28
CA SER A 30 -9.89 -4.16 2.04
C SER A 30 -10.23 -4.39 3.52
N GLY A 31 -10.93 -5.48 3.84
CA GLY A 31 -11.30 -5.83 5.22
C GLY A 31 -10.21 -6.54 6.03
N THR A 32 -9.07 -6.86 5.42
CA THR A 32 -7.99 -7.59 6.10
C THR A 32 -7.23 -6.64 7.03
N GLU A 33 -7.07 -7.04 8.29
CA GLU A 33 -6.20 -6.31 9.23
C GLU A 33 -4.73 -6.44 8.82
N LEU A 34 -3.94 -5.37 8.92
CA LEU A 34 -2.52 -5.40 8.53
C LEU A 34 -1.73 -6.45 9.31
N GLN A 35 -2.03 -6.60 10.60
CA GLN A 35 -1.46 -7.61 11.48
C GLN A 35 -1.82 -9.07 11.09
N ALA A 36 -2.89 -9.27 10.31
CA ALA A 36 -3.27 -10.57 9.78
C ALA A 36 -2.56 -10.93 8.46
N LEU A 37 -1.76 -10.02 7.89
CA LEU A 37 -0.96 -10.29 6.68
C LEU A 37 0.21 -11.23 6.95
N GLY A 38 0.55 -11.45 8.22
CA GLY A 38 1.72 -12.21 8.63
C GLY A 38 3.02 -11.43 8.58
N LEU A 39 2.99 -10.13 8.24
CA LEU A 39 4.16 -9.26 8.22
C LEU A 39 4.57 -8.86 9.63
N ASP A 40 5.88 -8.82 9.88
CA ASP A 40 6.42 -8.16 11.06
C ASP A 40 6.35 -6.61 10.92
N SER A 41 6.63 -5.90 12.02
CA SER A 41 6.53 -4.44 12.03
C SER A 41 7.54 -3.75 11.11
N VAL A 42 8.69 -4.37 10.82
CA VAL A 42 9.70 -3.83 9.91
C VAL A 42 9.27 -4.06 8.46
N GLN A 43 8.86 -5.29 8.13
CA GLN A 43 8.36 -5.65 6.80
C GLN A 43 7.14 -4.82 6.40
N LEU A 44 6.26 -4.51 7.36
CA LEU A 44 5.11 -3.62 7.09
C LEU A 44 5.57 -2.22 6.68
N LEU A 45 6.55 -1.65 7.39
CA LEU A 45 7.12 -0.34 7.05
C LEU A 45 7.88 -0.38 5.72
N GLU A 46 8.61 -1.46 5.44
CA GLU A 46 9.28 -1.64 4.16
C GLU A 46 8.29 -1.78 3.01
N MET A 47 7.19 -2.53 3.18
CA MET A 47 6.12 -2.64 2.19
C MET A 47 5.53 -1.27 1.87
N ILE A 48 5.28 -0.45 2.89
CA ILE A 48 4.79 0.92 2.71
C ILE A 48 5.83 1.77 1.96
N ALA A 49 7.10 1.71 2.35
CA ALA A 49 8.17 2.45 1.70
C ALA A 49 8.36 2.07 0.22
N VAL A 50 8.20 0.78 -0.11
CA VAL A 50 8.23 0.29 -1.50
C VAL A 50 7.02 0.82 -2.27
N ALA A 51 5.81 0.76 -1.70
CA ALA A 51 4.61 1.28 -2.34
C ALA A 51 4.70 2.79 -2.62
N GLU A 52 5.23 3.56 -1.65
CA GLU A 52 5.55 4.98 -1.77
C GLU A 52 6.56 5.27 -2.89
N HIS A 53 7.63 4.47 -2.94
CA HIS A 53 8.66 4.59 -3.96
C HIS A 53 8.11 4.35 -5.38
N ASP A 54 7.30 3.30 -5.54
CA ASP A 54 6.72 2.89 -6.83
C ASP A 54 5.79 3.96 -7.43
N ILE A 55 5.12 4.73 -6.59
CA ILE A 55 4.21 5.81 -7.02
C ILE A 55 4.84 7.21 -6.91
N GLY A 56 6.10 7.29 -6.44
CA GLY A 56 6.87 8.52 -6.36
C GLY A 56 6.34 9.54 -5.34
N LEU A 57 5.70 9.08 -4.25
CA LEU A 57 5.18 9.96 -3.20
C LEU A 57 5.59 9.49 -1.80
N ARG A 58 5.30 10.31 -0.80
CA ARG A 58 5.46 9.99 0.62
C ARG A 58 4.16 10.25 1.35
N LEU A 59 3.68 9.27 2.10
CA LEU A 59 2.53 9.42 2.98
C LEU A 59 3.00 10.12 4.26
N PRO A 60 2.17 11.01 4.84
CA PRO A 60 2.50 11.66 6.10
C PRO A 60 2.42 10.66 7.25
N ASP A 61 3.39 10.69 8.16
CA ASP A 61 3.49 9.73 9.26
C ASP A 61 2.23 9.72 10.16
N GLU A 62 1.59 10.87 10.32
CA GLU A 62 0.37 11.03 11.11
C GLU A 62 -0.82 10.26 10.53
N ALA A 63 -0.80 9.95 9.23
CA ALA A 63 -1.84 9.17 8.60
C ALA A 63 -1.79 7.70 9.04
N PHE A 64 -0.60 7.14 9.32
CA PHE A 64 -0.45 5.75 9.76
C PHE A 64 -1.07 5.48 11.12
N GLY A 65 -1.21 6.49 11.99
CA GLY A 65 -1.83 6.35 13.31
C GLY A 65 -3.30 5.87 13.28
N ARG A 66 -3.97 5.95 12.13
CA ARG A 66 -5.36 5.50 11.95
C ARG A 66 -5.48 4.23 11.10
N VAL A 67 -4.40 3.77 10.48
CA VAL A 67 -4.41 2.62 9.58
C VAL A 67 -4.47 1.34 10.40
N ARG A 68 -5.50 0.52 10.18
CA ARG A 68 -5.65 -0.79 10.83
C ARG A 68 -5.82 -1.91 9.82
N THR A 69 -6.39 -1.58 8.67
CA THR A 69 -6.70 -2.51 7.59
C THR A 69 -5.95 -2.17 6.31
N VAL A 70 -5.86 -3.16 5.42
CA VAL A 70 -5.39 -2.95 4.04
C VAL A 70 -6.25 -1.91 3.33
N GLY A 71 -7.56 -1.86 3.62
CA GLY A 71 -8.47 -0.85 3.09
C GLY A 71 -8.06 0.56 3.47
N ASP A 72 -7.79 0.81 4.77
CA ASP A 72 -7.32 2.12 5.25
C ASP A 72 -6.03 2.56 4.53
N LEU A 73 -5.09 1.62 4.33
CA LEU A 73 -3.85 1.90 3.62
C LEU A 73 -4.09 2.20 2.13
N CYS A 74 -5.01 1.48 1.48
CA CYS A 74 -5.41 1.76 0.12
C CYS A 74 -6.04 3.14 -0.01
N GLU A 75 -6.88 3.55 0.94
CA GLU A 75 -7.49 4.89 0.96
C GLU A 75 -6.43 5.99 1.06
N LEU A 76 -5.40 5.80 1.88
CA LEU A 76 -4.27 6.74 1.95
C LEU A 76 -3.52 6.82 0.63
N LEU A 77 -3.21 5.67 0.01
CA LEU A 77 -2.53 5.62 -1.27
C LEU A 77 -3.36 6.29 -2.38
N MET A 78 -4.66 6.03 -2.41
CA MET A 78 -5.57 6.66 -3.39
C MET A 78 -5.71 8.17 -3.17
N ALA A 79 -5.75 8.61 -1.91
CA ALA A 79 -5.83 10.03 -1.57
C ALA A 79 -4.54 10.79 -1.88
N ALA A 80 -3.39 10.12 -1.71
CA ALA A 80 -2.08 10.72 -1.95
C ALA A 80 -1.63 10.61 -3.41
N ALA A 81 -2.05 9.57 -4.12
CA ALA A 81 -1.69 9.35 -5.51
C ALA A 81 -2.13 10.55 -6.35
N PRO A 82 -1.20 11.32 -6.95
CA PRO A 82 -1.58 12.32 -7.91
C PRO A 82 -2.32 11.64 -9.07
N GLU A 83 -3.18 12.39 -9.78
CA GLU A 83 -3.74 11.92 -11.05
C GLU A 83 -2.59 11.32 -11.85
N ARG A 84 -2.61 9.99 -12.05
CA ARG A 84 -1.50 9.25 -12.67
C ARG A 84 -1.20 9.93 -13.98
N GLN A 85 -0.10 10.69 -14.04
CA GLN A 85 0.41 11.20 -15.29
C GLN A 85 0.73 9.96 -16.12
N ALA A 86 -0.14 9.69 -17.08
CA ALA A 86 0.09 8.72 -18.12
C ALA A 86 1.33 9.17 -18.89
N GLY A 87 2.50 8.67 -18.49
CA GLY A 87 3.74 8.92 -19.19
C GLY A 87 4.95 8.87 -18.29
N ALA A 88 5.78 7.84 -18.46
CA ALA A 88 7.15 7.98 -18.98
C ALA A 88 8.04 6.80 -18.55
N ARG A 89 7.97 5.68 -19.27
CA ARG A 89 9.01 5.24 -20.23
C ARG A 89 8.71 3.84 -20.76
#